data_AF-A0A952P5V3-F1
#
_entry.id   AF-A0A952P5V3-F1
#
_cell.length_a   1.000
_cell.length_b   1.000
_cell.length_c   1.000
_cell.angle_alpha   90.00
_cell.angle_beta   90.00
_cell.angle_gamma   90.00
#
_symmetry.space_group_name_H-M   'P 1'
#
loop_
_entity.id
_entity.type
_entity.pdbx_description
1 polymer ?
#
loop_
_entity_poly.entity_id
_entity_poly.type
_entity_poly.pdbx_seq_one_letter_code
_entity_poly.pdbx_strand_id
1 'polypeptide(L)'
;RGEFPYYTQGGVNVIAVQDAVEGILAAWKKGKSGERYILSGQNLYIRELFRYIAEAAGQPAPTRPLPTWLVFLVGAFGDLREKLGASSSLSLENARTSTMYHWFDNSKARRDLGLIPRPAKEAIAASVKWMKENGMLDK
;
A
#
# COMPACT_ATOMS: atom_id res chain seq x y z
N ARG A 1 -4.67 6.58 -16.74
CA ARG A 1 -6.10 6.97 -16.85
C ARG A 1 -6.91 6.16 -15.85
N GLY A 2 -7.95 6.75 -15.24
CA GLY A 2 -8.81 6.10 -14.24
C GLY A 2 -9.81 5.11 -14.84
N GLU A 3 -9.32 4.06 -15.51
CA GLU A 3 -10.17 3.11 -16.27
C GLU A 3 -10.83 2.04 -15.39
N PHE A 4 -10.39 1.87 -14.15
CA PHE A 4 -10.87 0.81 -13.26
C PHE A 4 -11.60 1.38 -12.04
N PRO A 5 -12.95 1.36 -11.98
CA PRO A 5 -13.72 2.01 -10.92
C PRO A 5 -13.85 1.17 -9.63
N TYR A 6 -13.11 0.06 -9.54
CA TYR A 6 -13.23 -0.90 -8.45
C TYR A 6 -12.02 -0.88 -7.51
N TYR A 7 -12.25 -1.24 -6.25
CA TYR A 7 -11.19 -1.48 -5.26
C TYR A 7 -11.47 -2.75 -4.47
N THR A 8 -10.43 -3.43 -3.97
CA THR A 8 -10.59 -4.64 -3.14
C THR A 8 -10.91 -4.29 -1.69
N GLN A 9 -11.67 -5.14 -1.01
CA GLN A 9 -11.92 -5.00 0.42
C GLN A 9 -10.66 -5.42 1.17
N GLY A 10 -9.96 -4.48 1.80
CA GLY A 10 -8.70 -4.76 2.50
C GLY A 10 -8.09 -3.51 3.13
N GLY A 11 -6.91 -3.70 3.71
CA GLY A 11 -6.17 -2.66 4.40
C GLY A 11 -4.69 -2.64 4.02
N VAL A 12 -4.11 -1.45 4.06
CA VAL A 12 -2.68 -1.22 3.82
C VAL A 12 -2.11 -0.35 4.93
N ASN A 13 -0.81 -0.41 5.14
CA ASN A 13 -0.09 0.59 5.91
C ASN A 13 0.79 1.43 4.98
N VAL A 14 0.77 2.74 5.15
CA VAL A 14 1.54 3.68 4.35
C VAL A 14 2.49 4.46 5.24
N ILE A 15 3.77 4.44 4.88
CA ILE A 15 4.84 5.25 5.50
C ILE A 15 5.57 6.04 4.41
N ALA A 16 5.94 7.28 4.69
CA ALA A 16 6.80 8.04 3.78
C ALA A 16 8.20 7.41 3.75
N VAL A 17 8.85 7.42 2.58
CA VAL A 17 10.22 6.88 2.44
C VAL A 17 11.19 7.60 3.39
N GLN A 18 11.03 8.91 3.57
CA GLN A 18 11.85 9.71 4.48
C GLN A 18 11.69 9.24 5.93
N ASP A 19 10.47 8.96 6.39
CA ASP A 19 10.23 8.46 7.75
C ASP A 19 10.80 7.06 7.96
N ALA A 20 10.73 6.20 6.93
CA ALA A 20 11.33 4.89 6.98
C ALA A 20 12.86 4.99 7.11
N VAL A 21 13.49 5.89 6.37
CA VAL A 21 14.94 6.17 6.46
C VAL A 21 15.30 6.72 7.85
N GLU A 22 14.55 7.70 8.36
CA GLU A 22 14.74 8.22 9.72
C GLU A 22 14.58 7.11 10.78
N GLY A 23 13.60 6.23 10.60
CA GLY A 23 13.39 5.05 11.45
C GLY A 23 14.54 4.04 11.40
N ILE A 24 15.10 3.79 10.22
CA ILE A 24 16.29 2.92 10.05
C ILE A 24 17.50 3.52 10.76
N LEU A 25 17.75 4.83 10.58
CA LEU A 25 18.84 5.52 11.26
C LEU A 25 18.66 5.55 12.78
N ALA A 26 17.41 5.71 13.25
CA ALA A 26 17.09 5.64 14.67
C ALA A 26 17.29 4.22 15.23
N ALA A 27 16.91 3.18 14.49
CA ALA A 27 17.17 1.79 14.85
C ALA A 27 18.67 1.51 14.97
N TRP A 28 19.48 2.06 14.06
CA TRP A 28 20.94 1.92 14.14
C TRP A 28 21.53 2.59 15.39
N LYS A 29 21.03 3.76 15.78
CA LYS A 29 21.57 4.55 16.91
C LYS A 29 21.02 4.15 18.28
N LYS A 30 19.74 3.79 18.36
CA LYS A 30 18.98 3.59 19.60
C LYS A 30 18.38 2.20 19.74
N GLY A 31 18.41 1.41 18.66
CA GLY A 31 17.90 0.05 18.67
C GLY A 31 18.66 -0.84 19.64
N LYS A 32 18.04 -1.97 19.97
CA LYS A 32 18.57 -2.94 20.91
C LYS A 32 18.92 -4.21 20.13
N SER A 33 20.06 -4.83 20.46
CA SER A 33 20.46 -6.08 19.83
C SER A 33 19.41 -7.17 20.04
N GLY A 34 19.15 -7.97 19.01
CA GLY A 34 18.13 -9.02 19.03
C GLY A 34 16.69 -8.54 18.85
N GLU A 35 16.43 -7.22 18.87
CA GLU A 35 15.08 -6.68 18.73
C GLU A 35 14.69 -6.42 17.27
N ARG A 36 13.40 -6.59 16.99
CA ARG A 36 12.77 -6.21 15.70
C ARG A 36 11.83 -5.04 15.88
N TYR A 37 11.83 -4.12 14.93
CA TYR A 37 10.98 -2.93 14.90
C TYR A 37 10.21 -2.89 13.58
N ILE A 38 8.90 -2.66 13.64
CA ILE A 38 8.09 -2.44 12.45
C ILE A 38 8.04 -0.94 12.19
N LEU A 39 8.68 -0.51 11.11
CA LEU A 39 8.63 0.88 10.64
C LEU A 39 7.41 1.06 9.75
N SER A 40 6.26 1.26 10.39
CA SER A 40 4.99 1.49 9.72
C SER A 40 4.50 2.92 9.98
N GLY A 41 3.63 3.43 9.11
CA GLY A 41 3.00 4.73 9.23
C GLY A 41 1.52 4.61 9.58
N GLN A 42 0.65 5.11 8.72
CA GLN A 42 -0.80 5.08 8.94
C GLN A 42 -1.43 3.83 8.32
N ASN A 43 -2.24 3.12 9.12
CA ASN A 43 -3.13 2.06 8.64
C ASN A 43 -4.33 2.70 7.93
N LEU A 44 -4.58 2.30 6.69
CA LEU A 44 -5.67 2.80 5.85
C LEU A 44 -6.49 1.64 5.30
N TYR A 45 -7.76 1.90 5.01
CA TYR A 45 -8.50 1.05 4.08
C TYR A 45 -8.00 1.30 2.64
N ILE A 46 -8.05 0.27 1.79
CA ILE A 46 -7.68 0.40 0.36
C ILE A 46 -8.49 1.50 -0.35
N ARG A 47 -9.76 1.68 0.02
CA ARG A 47 -10.60 2.81 -0.46
C ARG A 47 -9.96 4.17 -0.17
N GLU A 48 -9.40 4.35 1.02
CA GLU A 48 -8.79 5.61 1.43
C GLU A 48 -7.47 5.86 0.72
N LEU A 49 -6.65 4.81 0.55
CA LEU A 49 -5.43 4.86 -0.25
C LEU A 49 -5.74 5.39 -1.67
N PHE A 50 -6.68 4.76 -2.37
CA PHE A 50 -7.03 5.18 -3.72
C PHE A 50 -7.65 6.57 -3.76
N ARG A 51 -8.45 6.95 -2.76
CA ARG A 51 -8.98 8.31 -2.65
C ARG A 51 -7.85 9.35 -2.54
N TYR A 52 -6.85 9.13 -1.68
CA TYR A 52 -5.72 10.05 -1.53
C TYR A 52 -4.85 10.12 -2.79
N ILE A 53 -4.62 8.99 -3.46
CA ILE A 53 -3.88 8.97 -4.74
C ILE A 53 -4.65 9.77 -5.80
N ALA A 54 -5.94 9.52 -5.94
CA ALA A 54 -6.79 10.17 -6.94
C ALA A 54 -6.89 11.68 -6.69
N GLU A 55 -7.06 12.10 -5.44
CA GLU A 55 -7.05 13.52 -5.02
C GLU A 55 -5.73 14.20 -5.42
N ALA A 56 -4.58 13.58 -5.11
CA ALA A 56 -3.27 14.13 -5.46
C ALA A 56 -2.99 14.11 -6.97
N ALA A 57 -3.52 13.10 -7.68
CA ALA A 57 -3.36 12.98 -9.13
C ALA A 57 -4.28 13.93 -9.91
N GLY A 58 -5.36 14.44 -9.30
CA GLY A 58 -6.40 15.19 -10.00
C GLY A 58 -7.30 14.29 -10.85
N GLN A 59 -7.55 13.06 -10.40
CA GLN A 59 -8.28 12.03 -11.12
C GLN A 59 -9.48 11.54 -10.30
N PRO A 60 -10.51 10.94 -10.92
CA PRO A 60 -11.61 10.33 -10.18
C PRO A 60 -11.12 9.09 -9.39
N ALA A 61 -11.54 8.99 -8.13
CA ALA A 61 -11.24 7.83 -7.30
C ALA A 61 -12.16 6.64 -7.66
N PRO A 62 -11.68 5.38 -7.58
CA PRO A 62 -12.55 4.21 -7.61
C PRO A 62 -13.46 4.20 -6.38
N THR A 63 -14.76 4.01 -6.60
CA THR A 63 -15.80 4.08 -5.55
C THR A 63 -16.56 2.78 -5.34
N ARG A 64 -16.36 1.77 -6.21
CA ARG A 64 -17.11 0.52 -6.15
C ARG A 64 -16.28 -0.57 -5.46
N PRO A 65 -16.71 -1.12 -4.31
CA PRO A 65 -16.03 -2.27 -3.74
C PRO A 65 -16.22 -3.48 -4.64
N LEU A 66 -15.15 -4.21 -4.92
CA LEU A 66 -15.21 -5.50 -5.58
C LEU A 66 -15.55 -6.56 -4.52
N PRO A 67 -16.65 -7.33 -4.68
CA PRO A 67 -16.98 -8.38 -3.73
C PRO A 67 -15.84 -9.40 -3.62
N THR A 68 -15.47 -9.76 -2.39
CA THR A 68 -14.33 -10.65 -2.13
C THR A 68 -14.40 -11.96 -2.92
N TRP A 69 -15.57 -12.61 -2.98
CA TRP A 69 -15.75 -13.84 -3.76
C TRP A 69 -15.39 -13.68 -5.24
N LEU A 70 -15.64 -12.50 -5.83
CA LEU A 70 -15.32 -12.22 -7.23
C LEU A 70 -13.81 -12.04 -7.41
N VAL A 71 -13.12 -11.42 -6.45
CA VAL A 71 -11.65 -11.33 -6.43
C VAL A 71 -11.02 -12.74 -6.44
N PHE A 72 -11.55 -13.64 -5.60
CA PHE A 72 -11.10 -15.03 -5.55
C PHE A 72 -11.40 -15.82 -6.83
N LEU A 73 -12.56 -15.59 -7.44
CA LEU A 73 -12.93 -16.21 -8.72
C LEU A 73 -11.93 -15.80 -9.83
N VAL A 74 -11.61 -14.50 -9.91
CA VAL A 74 -10.63 -13.99 -10.88
C VAL A 74 -9.24 -14.60 -10.62
N GLY A 75 -8.83 -14.71 -9.35
CA GLY A 75 -7.59 -15.38 -8.98
C GLY A 75 -7.53 -16.85 -9.40
N ALA A 76 -8.61 -17.61 -9.13
CA ALA A 76 -8.69 -19.02 -9.51
C ALA A 76 -8.65 -19.22 -11.04
N PHE A 77 -9.27 -18.32 -11.81
CA PHE A 77 -9.18 -18.34 -13.26
C PHE A 77 -7.75 -18.06 -13.75
N GLY A 78 -7.05 -17.15 -13.07
CA GLY A 78 -5.63 -16.89 -13.30
C GLY A 78 -4.76 -18.14 -13.11
N ASP A 79 -4.90 -18.82 -11.97
CA ASP A 79 -4.19 -20.08 -11.70
C ASP A 79 -4.49 -21.16 -12.76
N LEU A 80 -5.74 -21.25 -13.23
CA LEU A 80 -6.13 -22.18 -14.29
C LEU A 80 -5.42 -21.85 -15.61
N ARG A 81 -5.31 -20.57 -15.96
CA ARG A 81 -4.59 -20.13 -17.16
C ARG A 81 -3.10 -20.42 -17.08
N GLU A 82 -2.47 -20.25 -15.92
CA GLU A 82 -1.07 -20.62 -15.70
C GLU A 82 -0.85 -22.12 -15.90
N LYS A 83 -1.75 -22.95 -15.37
CA LYS A 83 -1.70 -24.41 -15.60
C LYS A 83 -1.83 -24.78 -17.08
N LEU A 84 -2.46 -23.93 -17.89
CA LEU A 84 -2.59 -24.09 -19.34
C LEU A 84 -1.42 -23.47 -20.13
N GLY A 85 -0.36 -23.02 -19.45
CA GLY A 85 0.86 -22.50 -20.07
C GLY A 85 0.80 -21.02 -20.45
N ALA A 86 -0.23 -20.28 -20.04
CA ALA A 86 -0.33 -18.84 -20.25
C ALA A 86 0.19 -18.09 -19.02
N SER A 87 1.00 -17.05 -19.19
CA SER A 87 1.39 -16.19 -18.06
C SER A 87 0.17 -15.41 -17.53
N SER A 88 0.02 -15.38 -16.20
CA SER A 88 -1.02 -14.60 -15.52
C SER A 88 -0.40 -13.81 -14.37
N SER A 89 -0.70 -12.52 -14.28
CA SER A 89 -0.43 -11.76 -13.04
C SER A 89 -1.55 -11.92 -12.01
N LEU A 90 -2.63 -12.61 -12.39
CA LEU A 90 -3.77 -12.92 -11.53
C LEU A 90 -3.56 -14.32 -10.98
N SER A 91 -3.62 -14.45 -9.66
CA SER A 91 -3.53 -15.72 -8.96
C SER A 91 -4.41 -15.72 -7.72
N LEU A 92 -4.72 -16.90 -7.20
CA LEU A 92 -5.46 -17.01 -5.94
C LEU A 92 -4.65 -16.43 -4.77
N GLU A 93 -3.32 -16.47 -4.86
CA GLU A 93 -2.43 -15.81 -3.90
C GLU A 93 -2.59 -14.28 -3.93
N ASN A 94 -2.55 -13.67 -5.12
CA ASN A 94 -2.77 -12.23 -5.27
C ASN A 94 -4.17 -11.81 -4.82
N ALA A 95 -5.19 -12.65 -5.08
CA ALA A 95 -6.55 -12.45 -4.59
C ALA A 95 -6.61 -12.44 -3.06
N ARG A 96 -5.95 -13.39 -2.39
CA ARG A 96 -5.84 -13.43 -0.93
C ARG A 96 -5.15 -12.19 -0.40
N THR A 97 -3.96 -11.90 -0.90
CA THR A 97 -3.15 -10.76 -0.45
C THR A 97 -3.91 -9.44 -0.62
N SER A 98 -4.52 -9.20 -1.78
CA SER A 98 -5.27 -7.95 -2.03
C SER A 98 -6.51 -7.76 -1.15
N THR A 99 -6.97 -8.81 -0.46
CA THR A 99 -8.15 -8.76 0.44
C THR A 99 -7.81 -8.78 1.93
N MET A 100 -6.51 -8.93 2.27
CA MET A 100 -6.04 -8.88 3.66
C MET A 100 -5.93 -7.45 4.19
N TYR A 101 -5.94 -7.34 5.53
CA TYR A 101 -5.64 -6.10 6.25
C TYR A 101 -4.17 -6.09 6.66
N HIS A 102 -3.31 -5.54 5.80
CA HIS A 102 -1.89 -5.35 6.07
C HIS A 102 -1.65 -4.14 6.99
N TRP A 103 -2.26 -4.21 8.17
CA TRP A 103 -2.11 -3.23 9.22
C TRP A 103 -1.06 -3.69 10.21
N PHE A 104 -0.32 -2.71 10.73
CA PHE A 104 0.77 -2.98 11.65
C PHE A 104 0.72 -2.04 12.84
N ASP A 105 1.23 -2.55 13.97
CA ASP A 105 1.48 -1.76 15.16
C ASP A 105 2.95 -1.34 15.22
N ASN A 106 3.19 -0.03 15.24
CA ASN A 106 4.51 0.57 15.41
C ASN A 106 4.78 1.07 16.83
N SER A 107 3.95 0.73 17.82
CA SER A 107 4.07 1.23 19.20
C SER A 107 5.47 1.01 19.78
N LYS A 108 6.11 -0.12 19.46
CA LYS A 108 7.49 -0.38 19.85
C LYS A 108 8.50 0.56 19.18
N ALA A 109 8.38 0.78 17.87
CA ALA A 109 9.25 1.71 17.15
C ALA A 109 9.04 3.16 17.61
N ARG A 110 7.81 3.57 17.91
CA ARG A 110 7.50 4.87 18.51
C ARG A 110 8.19 5.04 19.85
N ARG A 111 8.04 4.08 20.76
CA ARG A 111 8.57 4.14 22.12
C ARG A 111 10.10 4.07 22.15
N ASP A 112 10.69 3.12 21.44
CA ASP A 112 12.12 2.81 21.60
C ASP A 112 13.00 3.63 20.63
N LEU A 113 12.49 3.96 19.43
CA LEU A 113 13.25 4.70 18.41
C LEU A 113 12.85 6.18 18.32
N GLY A 114 11.68 6.54 18.84
CA GLY A 114 11.10 7.87 18.65
C GLY A 114 10.50 8.08 17.27
N LEU A 115 10.09 7.00 16.58
CA LEU A 115 9.48 7.08 15.26
C LEU A 115 8.16 7.85 15.32
N ILE A 116 8.03 8.93 14.56
CA ILE A 116 6.77 9.70 14.43
C ILE A 116 6.49 9.85 12.93
N PRO A 117 5.75 8.90 12.32
CA PRO A 117 5.48 8.96 10.88
C PRO A 117 4.48 10.07 10.57
N ARG A 118 4.69 10.74 9.44
CA ARG A 118 3.78 11.77 8.93
C ARG A 118 2.49 11.13 8.37
N PRO A 119 1.39 11.91 8.26
CA PRO A 119 0.14 11.41 7.70
C PRO A 119 0.29 10.82 6.29
N ALA A 120 -0.40 9.72 6.01
CA ALA A 120 -0.27 9.06 4.71
C ALA A 120 -0.71 9.95 3.54
N LYS A 121 -1.69 10.84 3.76
CA LYS A 121 -2.13 11.80 2.74
C LYS A 121 -0.98 12.68 2.24
N GLU A 122 -0.11 13.15 3.14
CA GLU A 122 1.05 13.96 2.79
C GLU A 122 2.09 13.13 2.02
N ALA A 123 2.38 11.91 2.49
CA ALA A 123 3.31 10.99 1.84
C ALA A 123 2.87 10.64 0.41
N ILE A 124 1.58 10.35 0.22
CA ILE A 124 0.99 10.03 -1.08
C ILE A 124 1.05 11.25 -2.00
N ALA A 125 0.69 12.44 -1.51
CA ALA A 125 0.75 13.66 -2.30
C ALA A 125 2.19 13.97 -2.77
N ALA A 126 3.18 13.81 -1.89
CA ALA A 126 4.58 13.97 -2.24
C ALA A 126 5.04 12.95 -3.30
N SER A 127 4.62 11.68 -3.18
CA SER A 127 4.93 10.63 -4.16
C SER A 127 4.33 10.93 -5.54
N VAL A 128 3.04 11.32 -5.60
CA VAL A 128 2.39 11.70 -6.86
C VAL A 128 3.05 12.92 -7.49
N LYS A 129 3.39 13.94 -6.68
CA LYS A 129 4.13 15.11 -7.16
C LYS A 129 5.46 14.71 -7.79
N TRP A 130 6.25 13.87 -7.12
CA TRP A 130 7.52 13.37 -7.63
C TRP A 130 7.34 12.61 -8.95
N MET A 131 6.32 11.76 -9.07
CA MET A 131 6.02 11.04 -10.32
C MET A 131 5.68 12.00 -11.49
N LYS A 132 4.92 13.07 -11.23
CA LYS A 132 4.61 14.10 -12.23
C LYS A 132 5.88 14.86 -12.67
N GLU A 133 6.73 15.24 -11.73
CA GLU A 133 7.99 15.94 -12.00
C GLU A 133 8.98 15.10 -12.82
N ASN A 134 8.92 13.78 -12.69
CA ASN A 134 9.79 12.84 -13.41
C ASN A 134 9.14 12.26 -14.69
N GLY A 135 8.03 12.83 -15.15
CA GLY A 135 7.37 12.40 -16.40
C GLY A 135 6.79 10.99 -16.37
N MET A 136 6.57 10.42 -15.18
CA MET A 136 5.97 9.09 -15.01
C MET A 136 4.44 9.13 -15.02
N LEU A 137 3.87 10.31 -14.83
CA LEU A 137 2.44 10.57 -14.94
C LEU A 137 2.24 11.74 -15.91
N ASP A 138 1.31 11.56 -16.84
CA ASP A 138 0.81 12.68 -17.65
C ASP A 138 0.27 13.78 -16.72
N LYS A 139 0.40 15.04 -17.16
CA LYS A 139 -0.06 16.21 -16.40
C LYS A 139 -1.55 16.16 -16.08
#